data_AF-B6QC25-F1
#
_entry.id   AF-B6QC25-F1
#
_cell.length_a   1.000
_cell.length_b   1.000
_cell.length_c   1.000
_cell.angle_alpha   90.00
_cell.angle_beta   90.00
_cell.angle_gamma   90.00
#
_symmetry.space_group_name_H-M   'P 1'
#
loop_
_entity.id
_entity.type
_entity.pdbx_description
1 polymer ?
#
loop_
_entity_poly.entity_id
_entity_poly.type
_entity_poly.pdbx_seq_one_letter_code
_entity_poly.pdbx_strand_id
1 'polypeptide(L)'
;MKGTVTSNIPRFLLPRGIQSRTLQYLHRRNFSSTTWRQATEDNPRTLPQPDKFRPPSHPARRVIQTRNGKKIAREPFNYPGRPLTAKEKEEQKTKRYPNMFPAEGTVLFKFLTSRWIHVWIAMGVLTSLATFTFTENFKRTSQFAHLLPPWSGLLTSPISTISQAISVWKMHVQHTSMVARENRHKRVEDAEKRRQYRIAHGMEEPSKVASPVVEDDQSPIAPPLAAAAETAPVPVAAAPEGSGQVAVEGGEKRAPKRWLGIW
;
A
#
# COMPACT_ATOMS: atom_id res chain seq x y z
N MET A 1 59.64 9.64 32.27
CA MET A 1 58.58 8.73 32.76
C MET A 1 57.52 8.61 31.68
N LYS A 2 57.39 7.45 31.02
CA LYS A 2 56.35 7.20 30.01
C LYS A 2 55.47 6.05 30.53
N GLY A 3 54.22 6.37 30.88
CA GLY A 3 53.23 5.37 31.27
C GLY A 3 52.57 4.76 30.03
N THR A 4 52.51 3.44 29.95
CA THR A 4 51.80 2.69 28.90
C THR A 4 50.34 2.49 29.31
N VAL A 5 49.40 3.00 28.51
CA VAL A 5 47.96 2.77 28.67
C VAL A 5 47.58 1.53 27.87
N THR A 6 47.21 0.44 28.54
CA THR A 6 46.65 -0.77 27.91
C THR A 6 45.14 -0.61 27.72
N SER A 7 44.68 -0.45 26.48
CA SER A 7 43.25 -0.46 26.13
C SER A 7 42.74 -1.90 26.00
N ASN A 8 41.93 -2.35 26.95
CA ASN A 8 41.28 -3.67 26.91
C ASN A 8 39.99 -3.56 26.08
N ILE A 9 40.03 -3.97 24.80
CA ILE A 9 38.87 -3.91 23.90
C ILE A 9 37.93 -5.09 24.20
N PRO A 10 36.64 -4.85 24.48
CA PRO A 10 35.72 -5.92 24.84
C PRO A 10 35.36 -6.83 23.66
N ARG A 11 35.32 -8.15 23.94
CA ARG A 11 35.22 -9.27 22.98
C ARG A 11 33.98 -9.30 22.07
N PHE A 12 32.98 -8.45 22.26
CA PHE A 12 31.80 -8.40 21.39
C PHE A 12 31.99 -7.52 20.16
N LEU A 13 33.09 -6.76 20.07
CA LEU A 13 33.46 -5.97 18.90
C LEU A 13 34.26 -6.76 17.85
N LEU A 14 34.53 -8.05 18.08
CA LEU A 14 35.23 -8.91 17.14
C LEU A 14 34.23 -9.83 16.40
N PRO A 15 34.23 -9.85 15.05
CA PRO A 15 33.35 -10.71 14.28
C PRO A 15 33.72 -12.20 14.48
N ARG A 16 32.77 -13.02 14.91
CA ARG A 16 32.96 -14.48 15.06
C ARG A 16 32.59 -15.21 13.77
N GLY A 17 33.54 -15.96 13.19
CA GLY A 17 33.32 -16.88 12.08
C GLY A 17 32.66 -18.21 12.52
N ILE A 18 31.91 -18.83 11.62
CA ILE A 18 31.09 -20.03 11.83
C ILE A 18 31.98 -21.28 11.96
N GLN A 19 31.74 -22.13 12.97
CA GLN A 19 32.59 -23.30 13.26
C GLN A 19 32.31 -24.51 12.37
N SER A 20 33.37 -25.22 12.00
CA SER A 20 33.47 -26.33 11.02
C SER A 20 32.83 -27.67 11.42
N ARG A 21 32.13 -27.76 12.57
CA ARG A 21 31.55 -29.02 13.07
C ARG A 21 30.25 -29.44 12.38
N THR A 22 29.71 -28.64 11.47
CA THR A 22 28.42 -28.92 10.80
C THR A 22 28.54 -29.75 9.50
N LEU A 23 29.75 -30.11 9.05
CA LEU A 23 29.96 -30.75 7.73
C LEU A 23 29.95 -32.28 7.70
N GLN A 24 29.81 -32.99 8.83
CA GLN A 24 30.02 -34.45 8.86
C GLN A 24 28.77 -35.32 8.62
N TYR A 25 27.59 -34.77 8.35
CA TYR A 25 26.34 -35.54 8.26
C TYR A 25 25.85 -35.92 6.85
N LEU A 26 26.67 -35.80 5.80
CA LEU A 26 26.22 -35.93 4.40
C LEU A 26 26.73 -37.16 3.62
N HIS A 27 26.98 -38.29 4.27
CA HIS A 27 27.36 -39.52 3.56
C HIS A 27 26.48 -40.72 3.91
N ARG A 28 25.29 -40.79 3.30
CA ARG A 28 24.59 -42.06 3.00
C ARG A 28 23.41 -41.82 2.05
N ARG A 29 23.49 -42.35 0.81
CA ARG A 29 22.30 -42.64 -0.01
C ARG A 29 22.50 -43.89 -0.85
N ASN A 30 21.57 -44.84 -0.67
CA ASN A 30 21.31 -45.98 -1.53
C ASN A 30 20.49 -45.53 -2.75
N PHE A 31 20.74 -46.13 -3.92
CA PHE A 31 20.02 -45.91 -5.17
C PHE A 31 18.78 -46.81 -5.25
N SER A 32 17.64 -46.27 -5.71
CA SER A 32 16.54 -47.08 -6.24
C SER A 32 15.86 -46.33 -7.38
N SER A 33 15.77 -47.01 -8.52
CA SER A 33 15.21 -46.54 -9.80
C SER A 33 13.69 -46.71 -9.84
N THR A 34 12.96 -45.65 -10.15
CA THR A 34 11.56 -45.77 -10.62
C THR A 34 11.28 -44.82 -11.77
N THR A 35 10.57 -45.39 -12.75
CA THR A 35 10.30 -44.99 -14.13
C THR A 35 9.47 -43.71 -14.25
N TRP A 36 9.83 -42.82 -15.18
CA TRP A 36 9.25 -41.49 -15.33
C TRP A 36 8.24 -41.49 -16.49
N ARG A 37 6.98 -41.13 -16.24
CA ARG A 37 6.08 -40.62 -17.29
C ARG A 37 6.38 -39.14 -17.53
N GLN A 38 6.51 -38.75 -18.79
CA GLN A 38 6.67 -37.37 -19.24
C GLN A 38 5.34 -36.62 -19.12
N ALA A 39 5.35 -35.51 -18.39
CA ALA A 39 4.29 -34.51 -18.41
C ALA A 39 4.92 -33.21 -18.91
N THR A 40 4.36 -32.69 -19.99
CA THR A 40 4.68 -31.41 -20.63
C THR A 40 4.06 -30.30 -19.79
N GLU A 41 4.86 -29.47 -19.12
CA GLU A 41 4.66 -28.02 -18.84
C GLU A 41 5.92 -27.47 -18.13
N ASP A 42 6.37 -26.26 -18.52
CA ASP A 42 7.62 -25.58 -18.13
C ASP A 42 7.65 -25.04 -16.68
N ASN A 43 7.26 -25.86 -15.71
CA ASN A 43 7.48 -25.57 -14.29
C ASN A 43 8.62 -26.45 -13.76
N PRO A 44 9.55 -25.91 -12.93
CA PRO A 44 10.61 -26.71 -12.34
C PRO A 44 9.98 -27.84 -11.52
N ARG A 45 10.26 -29.09 -11.91
CA ARG A 45 9.68 -30.32 -11.36
C ARG A 45 10.08 -30.47 -9.89
N THR A 46 9.31 -29.85 -9.01
CA THR A 46 9.47 -29.94 -7.56
C THR A 46 8.91 -31.27 -7.09
N LEU A 47 9.70 -32.01 -6.30
CA LEU A 47 9.25 -33.25 -5.69
C LEU A 47 8.05 -32.93 -4.79
N PRO A 48 6.92 -33.66 -4.91
CA PRO A 48 5.83 -33.49 -3.97
C PRO A 48 6.37 -33.77 -2.56
N GLN A 49 6.00 -32.93 -1.59
CA GLN A 49 6.35 -33.20 -0.20
C GLN A 49 5.82 -34.60 0.16
N PRO A 50 6.65 -35.47 0.78
CA PRO A 50 6.22 -36.81 1.15
C PRO A 50 5.06 -36.70 2.14
N ASP A 51 4.03 -37.52 1.95
CA ASP A 51 2.87 -37.49 2.82
C ASP A 51 3.29 -37.83 4.25
N LYS A 52 2.89 -36.99 5.20
CA LYS A 52 3.28 -37.15 6.59
C LYS A 52 2.56 -38.37 7.12
N PHE A 53 3.26 -39.29 7.77
CA PHE A 53 2.64 -40.50 8.34
C PHE A 53 1.45 -40.11 9.22
N ARG A 54 0.25 -40.52 8.81
CA ARG A 54 -1.00 -40.24 9.51
C ARG A 54 -1.65 -41.59 9.84
N PRO A 55 -1.91 -41.88 11.12
CA PRO A 55 -2.65 -43.07 11.48
C PRO A 55 -4.07 -42.99 10.87
N PRO A 56 -4.74 -44.15 10.68
CA PRO A 56 -6.06 -44.21 10.05
C PRO A 56 -7.15 -43.38 10.76
N SER A 57 -6.90 -42.93 12.01
CA SER A 57 -7.78 -42.03 12.78
C SER A 57 -7.72 -40.56 12.36
N HIS A 58 -6.69 -40.12 11.61
CA HIS A 58 -6.52 -38.72 11.19
C HIS A 58 -6.36 -38.60 9.67
N PRO A 59 -7.47 -38.70 8.90
CA PRO A 59 -7.40 -38.51 7.45
C PRO A 59 -6.90 -37.10 7.12
N ALA A 60 -6.05 -36.99 6.10
CA ALA A 60 -5.37 -35.73 5.75
C ALA A 60 -6.31 -34.58 5.38
N ARG A 61 -7.53 -34.92 4.98
CA ARG A 61 -8.62 -34.00 4.65
C ARG A 61 -9.91 -34.57 5.22
N ARG A 62 -10.75 -33.72 5.82
CA ARG A 62 -12.14 -34.09 6.18
C ARG A 62 -12.79 -34.68 4.92
N VAL A 63 -13.07 -35.98 4.93
CA VAL A 63 -13.72 -36.67 3.82
C VAL A 63 -15.18 -36.22 3.78
N ILE A 64 -15.44 -35.12 3.08
CA ILE A 64 -16.79 -34.74 2.69
C ILE A 64 -17.21 -35.77 1.66
N GLN A 65 -18.08 -36.69 2.06
CA GLN A 65 -18.61 -37.74 1.18
C GLN A 65 -19.26 -37.07 -0.04
N THR A 66 -18.73 -37.33 -1.22
CA THR A 66 -19.34 -36.95 -2.50
C THR A 66 -20.07 -38.16 -3.05
N ARG A 67 -21.38 -38.04 -3.34
CA ARG A 67 -22.11 -39.06 -4.11
C ARG A 67 -22.28 -38.52 -5.52
N ASN A 68 -21.83 -39.26 -6.52
CA ASN A 68 -21.93 -38.89 -7.94
C ASN A 68 -21.32 -37.51 -8.27
N GLY A 69 -20.12 -37.21 -7.75
CA GLY A 69 -19.41 -35.94 -8.01
C GLY A 69 -19.99 -34.69 -7.33
N LYS A 70 -21.16 -34.79 -6.69
CA LYS A 70 -21.80 -33.69 -5.97
C LYS A 70 -21.37 -33.71 -4.50
N LYS A 71 -20.88 -32.57 -4.00
CA LYS A 71 -20.62 -32.36 -2.56
C LYS A 71 -21.95 -32.50 -1.82
N ILE A 72 -22.14 -33.59 -1.08
CA ILE A 72 -23.27 -33.69 -0.17
C ILE A 72 -22.88 -32.84 1.03
N ALA A 73 -23.54 -31.69 1.19
CA ALA A 73 -23.55 -30.98 2.46
C ALA A 73 -24.24 -31.91 3.47
N ARG A 74 -23.47 -32.79 4.10
CA ARG A 74 -23.97 -33.55 5.24
C ARG A 74 -24.37 -32.50 6.27
N GLU A 75 -25.66 -32.42 6.59
CA GLU A 75 -26.09 -31.74 7.80
C GLU A 75 -25.18 -32.24 8.94
N PRO A 76 -24.76 -31.35 9.86
CA PRO A 76 -23.95 -31.76 10.99
C PRO A 76 -24.55 -33.03 11.58
N PHE A 77 -23.72 -34.05 11.75
CA PHE A 77 -24.15 -35.30 12.38
C PHE A 77 -24.53 -34.94 13.81
N ASN A 78 -25.80 -34.60 14.01
CA ASN A 78 -26.38 -34.48 15.33
C ASN A 78 -26.13 -35.84 15.98
N TYR A 79 -25.51 -35.80 17.18
CA TYR A 79 -25.35 -36.95 18.06
C TYR A 79 -26.56 -37.89 17.97
N PRO A 80 -26.41 -39.23 18.06
CA PRO A 80 -27.46 -40.23 17.81
C PRO A 80 -28.79 -39.86 18.46
N GLY A 81 -29.60 -39.15 17.70
CA GLY A 81 -30.69 -38.34 18.23
C GLY A 81 -31.52 -37.80 17.07
N ARG A 82 -32.82 -37.69 17.31
CA ARG A 82 -33.80 -37.32 16.28
C ARG A 82 -33.47 -35.91 15.74
N PRO A 83 -33.61 -35.65 14.43
CA PRO A 83 -33.49 -34.30 13.90
C PRO A 83 -34.51 -33.39 14.58
N LEU A 84 -34.08 -32.20 14.99
CA LEU A 84 -34.95 -31.24 15.66
C LEU A 84 -36.15 -30.90 14.78
N THR A 85 -37.34 -30.97 15.39
CA THR A 85 -38.57 -30.53 14.72
C THR A 85 -38.53 -29.02 14.46
N ALA A 86 -39.27 -28.53 13.46
CA ALA A 86 -39.30 -27.09 13.15
C ALA A 86 -39.73 -26.25 14.36
N LYS A 87 -40.68 -26.77 15.15
CA LYS A 87 -41.15 -26.16 16.40
C LYS A 87 -40.05 -26.08 17.46
N GLU A 88 -39.31 -27.17 17.68
CA GLU A 88 -38.18 -27.16 18.62
C GLU A 88 -37.06 -26.19 18.18
N LYS A 89 -36.85 -26.01 16.87
CA LYS A 89 -35.88 -25.02 16.36
C LYS A 89 -36.33 -23.58 16.62
N GLU A 90 -37.63 -23.30 16.57
CA GLU A 90 -38.18 -21.99 16.90
C GLU A 90 -38.11 -21.73 18.42
N GLU A 91 -38.44 -22.73 19.22
CA GLU A 91 -38.30 -22.68 20.68
C GLU A 91 -36.84 -22.50 21.10
N GLN A 92 -35.88 -23.13 20.44
CA GLN A 92 -34.45 -22.93 20.72
C GLN A 92 -33.99 -21.49 20.49
N LYS A 93 -34.58 -20.76 19.52
CA LYS A 93 -34.24 -19.35 19.27
C LYS A 93 -34.78 -18.44 20.36
N THR A 94 -35.97 -18.75 20.88
CA THR A 94 -36.67 -17.90 21.86
C THR A 94 -36.37 -18.28 23.31
N LYS A 95 -35.83 -19.48 23.58
CA LYS A 95 -35.51 -19.94 24.94
C LYS A 95 -34.40 -19.08 25.55
N ARG A 96 -34.70 -18.46 26.71
CA ARG A 96 -33.77 -17.62 27.46
C ARG A 96 -33.43 -18.26 28.80
N TYR A 97 -32.15 -18.12 29.19
CA TYR A 97 -31.58 -18.61 30.43
C TYR A 97 -30.96 -17.41 31.17
N PRO A 98 -30.76 -17.50 32.50
CA PRO A 98 -30.09 -16.45 33.26
C PRO A 98 -28.71 -16.14 32.67
N ASN A 99 -28.32 -14.86 32.61
CA ASN A 99 -27.07 -14.36 32.02
C ASN A 99 -26.87 -14.56 30.51
N MET A 100 -27.92 -14.90 29.75
CA MET A 100 -27.85 -14.87 28.28
C MET A 100 -28.08 -13.47 27.72
N PHE A 101 -27.88 -13.33 26.40
CA PHE A 101 -28.17 -12.09 25.67
C PHE A 101 -29.58 -11.55 26.00
N PRO A 102 -29.75 -10.22 26.02
CA PRO A 102 -31.05 -9.60 26.25
C PRO A 102 -32.07 -10.01 25.18
N ALA A 103 -33.35 -9.88 25.51
CA ALA A 103 -34.44 -10.28 24.63
C ALA A 103 -34.39 -9.54 23.28
N GLU A 104 -34.82 -10.23 22.22
CA GLU A 104 -34.89 -9.69 20.87
C GLU A 104 -35.89 -8.52 20.86
N GLY A 105 -35.51 -7.40 20.24
CA GLY A 105 -36.29 -6.16 20.26
C GLY A 105 -35.86 -5.14 21.32
N THR A 106 -35.03 -5.52 22.30
CA THR A 106 -34.41 -4.55 23.20
C THR A 106 -33.34 -3.72 22.47
N VAL A 107 -33.15 -2.47 22.86
CA VAL A 107 -32.11 -1.59 22.27
C VAL A 107 -30.72 -2.18 22.44
N LEU A 108 -30.44 -2.81 23.60
CA LEU A 108 -29.17 -3.47 23.87
C LEU A 108 -28.93 -4.65 22.93
N PHE A 109 -29.95 -5.47 22.66
CA PHE A 109 -29.85 -6.54 21.66
C PHE A 109 -29.54 -5.98 20.26
N LYS A 110 -30.21 -4.90 19.86
CA LYS A 110 -29.96 -4.23 18.58
C LYS A 110 -28.54 -3.68 18.51
N PHE A 111 -28.05 -3.04 19.56
CA PHE A 111 -26.69 -2.52 19.62
C PHE A 111 -25.64 -3.64 19.51
N LEU A 112 -25.78 -4.73 20.28
CA LEU A 112 -24.83 -5.85 20.28
C LEU A 112 -24.82 -6.66 18.97
N THR A 113 -25.97 -6.84 18.32
CA THR A 113 -26.07 -7.73 17.15
C THR A 113 -25.91 -7.01 15.81
N SER A 114 -26.18 -5.69 15.75
CA SER A 114 -26.19 -4.98 14.47
C SER A 114 -24.78 -4.62 14.00
N ARG A 115 -24.34 -5.27 12.92
CA ARG A 115 -23.04 -5.01 12.28
C ARG A 115 -22.90 -3.56 11.81
N TRP A 116 -23.99 -2.96 11.34
CA TRP A 116 -23.96 -1.60 10.80
C TRP A 116 -23.64 -0.54 11.86
N ILE A 117 -24.18 -0.67 13.07
CA ILE A 117 -23.86 0.23 14.19
C ILE A 117 -22.40 0.11 14.60
N HIS A 118 -21.85 -1.10 14.65
CA HIS A 118 -20.42 -1.30 14.93
C HIS A 118 -19.55 -0.66 13.86
N VAL A 119 -19.90 -0.83 12.57
CA VAL A 119 -19.17 -0.20 11.46
C VAL A 119 -19.28 1.32 11.54
N TRP A 120 -20.47 1.87 11.82
CA TRP A 120 -20.66 3.31 11.94
C TRP A 120 -19.86 3.90 13.10
N ILE A 121 -19.88 3.27 14.28
CA ILE A 121 -19.12 3.72 15.44
C ILE A 121 -17.62 3.59 15.18
N ALA A 122 -17.16 2.44 14.68
CA ALA A 122 -15.76 2.22 14.37
C ALA A 122 -15.26 3.24 13.33
N MET A 123 -16.01 3.46 12.24
CA MET A 123 -15.66 4.46 11.23
C MET A 123 -15.71 5.89 11.80
N GLY A 124 -16.69 6.20 12.66
CA GLY A 124 -16.80 7.50 13.32
C GLY A 124 -15.61 7.79 14.23
N VAL A 125 -15.23 6.85 15.09
CA VAL A 125 -14.06 6.96 15.98
C VAL A 125 -12.77 7.04 15.18
N LEU A 126 -12.63 6.23 14.13
CA LEU A 126 -11.42 6.23 13.29
C LEU A 126 -11.28 7.57 12.55
N THR A 127 -12.39 8.11 12.02
CA THR A 127 -12.41 9.39 11.29
C THR A 127 -12.16 10.57 12.21
N SER A 128 -12.74 10.58 13.42
CA SER A 128 -12.50 11.66 14.39
C SER A 128 -11.06 11.64 14.91
N LEU A 129 -10.50 10.46 15.20
CA LEU A 129 -9.10 10.35 15.61
C LEU A 129 -8.14 10.72 14.47
N ALA A 130 -8.46 10.34 13.23
CA ALA A 130 -7.66 10.72 12.06
C ALA A 130 -7.66 12.26 11.84
N THR A 131 -8.82 12.91 11.92
CA THR A 131 -8.91 14.38 11.78
C THR A 131 -8.27 15.11 12.95
N PHE A 132 -8.41 14.61 14.19
CA PHE A 132 -7.75 15.17 15.37
C PHE A 132 -6.22 15.07 15.27
N THR A 133 -5.70 13.88 14.98
CA THR A 133 -4.25 13.66 14.83
C THR A 133 -3.66 14.44 13.65
N PHE A 134 -4.39 14.52 12.53
CA PHE A 134 -4.02 15.37 11.39
C PHE A 134 -3.92 16.84 11.78
N THR A 135 -4.92 17.37 12.50
CA THR A 135 -4.94 18.77 12.92
C THR A 135 -3.83 19.07 13.92
N GLU A 136 -3.57 18.16 14.86
CA GLU A 136 -2.48 18.33 15.83
C GLU A 136 -1.10 18.24 15.17
N ASN A 137 -0.92 17.33 14.22
CA ASN A 137 0.31 17.27 13.41
C ASN A 137 0.51 18.56 12.61
N PHE A 138 -0.55 19.08 11.99
CA PHE A 138 -0.50 20.36 11.27
C PHE A 138 -0.09 21.51 12.19
N LYS A 139 -0.67 21.60 13.39
CA LYS A 139 -0.32 22.66 14.36
C LYS A 139 1.14 22.60 14.80
N ARG A 140 1.76 21.42 14.83
CA ARG A 140 3.16 21.22 15.22
C ARG A 140 4.15 21.47 14.09
N THR A 141 3.81 21.12 12.85
CA THR A 141 4.73 21.17 11.71
C THR A 141 4.54 22.40 10.81
N SER A 142 3.38 23.06 10.86
CA SER A 142 3.04 24.18 9.98
C SER A 142 3.29 25.54 10.61
N GLN A 143 4.03 26.40 9.90
CA GLN A 143 4.18 27.82 10.26
C GLN A 143 2.86 28.62 10.22
N PHE A 144 1.86 28.13 9.47
CA PHE A 144 0.56 28.78 9.30
C PHE A 144 -0.48 28.36 10.36
N ALA A 145 -0.05 27.68 11.43
CA ALA A 145 -0.95 27.18 12.48
C ALA A 145 -1.76 28.29 13.16
N HIS A 146 -1.20 29.50 13.25
CA HIS A 146 -1.86 30.67 13.84
C HIS A 146 -3.01 31.23 12.99
N LEU A 147 -3.07 30.90 11.71
CA LEU A 147 -4.13 31.35 10.80
C LEU A 147 -5.37 30.43 10.84
N LEU A 148 -5.31 29.33 11.58
CA LEU A 148 -6.45 28.42 11.72
C LEU A 148 -7.59 29.09 12.50
N PRO A 149 -8.82 29.00 12.00
CA PRO A 149 -9.97 29.50 12.73
C PRO A 149 -10.16 28.71 14.04
N PRO A 150 -10.66 29.36 15.11
CA PRO A 150 -10.94 28.67 16.36
C PRO A 150 -12.06 27.65 16.16
N TRP A 151 -12.01 26.54 16.89
CA TRP A 151 -13.03 25.48 16.81
C TRP A 151 -14.43 25.98 17.19
N SER A 152 -14.54 27.06 17.95
CA SER A 152 -15.82 27.72 18.24
C SER A 152 -16.51 28.27 16.99
N GLY A 153 -15.73 28.69 15.98
CA GLY A 153 -16.26 29.19 14.70
C GLY A 153 -17.05 28.14 13.92
N LEU A 154 -16.79 26.85 14.14
CA LEU A 154 -17.55 25.77 13.51
C LEU A 154 -19.03 25.77 13.89
N LEU A 155 -19.38 26.26 15.09
CA LEU A 155 -20.77 26.31 15.56
C LEU A 155 -21.55 27.49 14.98
N THR A 156 -20.88 28.63 14.76
CA THR A 156 -21.53 29.85 14.25
C THR A 156 -21.54 29.91 12.72
N SER A 157 -20.42 29.55 12.08
CA SER A 157 -20.24 29.66 10.64
C SER A 157 -19.41 28.48 10.09
N PRO A 158 -20.04 27.29 9.95
CA PRO A 158 -19.34 26.06 9.61
C PRO A 158 -18.67 26.12 8.23
N ILE A 159 -19.36 26.69 7.24
CA ILE A 159 -18.89 26.71 5.85
C ILE A 159 -17.66 27.64 5.69
N SER A 160 -17.68 28.83 6.29
CA SER A 160 -16.55 29.76 6.25
C SER A 160 -15.34 29.24 7.02
N THR A 161 -15.58 28.57 8.14
CA THR A 161 -14.52 27.97 8.96
C THR A 161 -13.79 26.87 8.19
N ILE A 162 -14.55 26.00 7.51
CA ILE A 162 -13.99 24.93 6.67
C ILE A 162 -13.23 25.52 5.48
N SER A 163 -13.79 26.52 4.78
CA SER A 163 -13.11 27.13 3.64
C SER A 163 -11.80 27.82 4.03
N GLN A 164 -11.78 28.50 5.18
CA GLN A 164 -10.57 29.11 5.73
C GLN A 164 -9.53 28.05 6.12
N ALA A 165 -9.94 26.96 6.76
CA ALA A 165 -9.04 25.84 7.08
C ALA A 165 -8.43 25.21 5.82
N ILE A 166 -9.23 25.03 4.75
CA ILE A 166 -8.75 24.54 3.46
C ILE A 166 -7.75 25.53 2.83
N SER A 167 -8.02 26.83 2.90
CA SER A 167 -7.10 27.87 2.38
C SER A 167 -5.74 27.80 3.07
N VAL A 168 -5.73 27.72 4.40
CA VAL A 168 -4.52 27.58 5.23
C VAL A 168 -3.78 26.28 4.91
N TRP A 169 -4.51 25.18 4.70
CA TRP A 169 -3.92 23.92 4.27
C TRP A 169 -3.26 24.03 2.88
N LYS A 170 -3.90 24.71 1.92
CA LYS A 170 -3.30 24.97 0.60
C LYS A 170 -2.00 25.76 0.71
N MET A 171 -1.93 26.77 1.57
CA MET A 171 -0.69 27.52 1.83
C MET A 171 0.42 26.62 2.40
N HIS A 172 0.08 25.71 3.32
CA HIS A 172 1.03 24.73 3.84
C HIS A 172 1.56 23.78 2.75
N VAL A 173 0.69 23.31 1.85
CA VAL A 173 1.09 22.48 0.71
C VAL A 173 1.96 23.25 -0.27
N GLN A 174 1.66 24.52 -0.54
CA GLN A 174 2.49 25.38 -1.38
C GLN A 174 3.87 25.58 -0.77
N HIS A 175 3.95 25.90 0.54
CA HIS A 175 5.24 26.07 1.21
C HIS A 175 6.08 24.79 1.22
N THR A 176 5.47 23.65 1.57
CA THR A 176 6.18 22.36 1.57
C THR A 176 6.66 21.98 0.17
N SER A 177 5.88 22.30 -0.87
CA SER A 177 6.29 22.12 -2.27
C SER A 177 7.47 23.01 -2.65
N MET A 178 7.46 24.27 -2.22
CA MET A 178 8.57 25.21 -2.44
C MET A 178 9.86 24.74 -1.77
N VAL A 179 9.80 24.35 -0.49
CA VAL A 179 10.95 23.81 0.26
C VAL A 179 11.47 22.53 -0.39
N ALA A 180 10.58 21.65 -0.83
CA ALA A 180 10.97 20.43 -1.54
C ALA A 180 11.68 20.75 -2.86
N ARG A 181 11.21 21.75 -3.62
CA ARG A 181 11.84 22.20 -4.86
C ARG A 181 13.21 22.80 -4.61
N GLU A 182 13.36 23.66 -3.60
CA GLU A 182 14.64 24.24 -3.21
C GLU A 182 15.64 23.16 -2.78
N ASN A 183 15.20 22.16 -2.02
CA ASN A 183 16.06 21.06 -1.61
C ASN A 183 16.50 20.19 -2.79
N ARG A 184 15.65 20.01 -3.82
CA ARG A 184 16.06 19.36 -5.07
C ARG A 184 17.05 20.21 -5.85
N HIS A 185 16.81 21.51 -5.95
CA HIS A 185 17.71 22.45 -6.62
C HIS A 185 19.12 22.43 -6.00
N LYS A 186 19.21 22.49 -4.66
CA LYS A 186 20.48 22.37 -3.92
C LYS A 186 21.23 21.07 -4.24
N ARG A 187 20.51 19.95 -4.38
CA ARG A 187 21.14 18.65 -4.73
C ARG A 187 21.71 18.65 -6.15
N VAL A 188 21.02 19.29 -7.10
CA VAL A 188 21.49 19.44 -8.48
C VAL A 188 22.71 20.36 -8.53
N GLU A 189 22.64 21.53 -7.89
CA GLU A 189 23.79 22.46 -7.78
C GLU A 189 25.02 21.78 -7.18
N ASP A 190 24.84 20.98 -6.11
CA ASP A 190 25.94 20.26 -5.49
C ASP A 190 26.53 19.18 -6.40
N ALA A 191 25.72 18.57 -7.27
CA ALA A 191 26.20 17.62 -8.28
C ALA A 191 26.98 18.34 -9.40
N GLU A 192 26.48 19.49 -9.83
CA GLU A 192 27.13 20.34 -10.84
C GLU A 192 28.46 20.91 -10.34
N LYS A 193 28.54 21.41 -9.11
CA LYS A 193 29.80 21.87 -8.49
C LYS A 193 30.84 20.75 -8.45
N ARG A 194 30.42 19.53 -8.09
CA ARG A 194 31.31 18.35 -8.11
C ARG A 194 31.76 18.02 -9.52
N ARG A 195 30.89 18.17 -10.52
CA ARG A 195 31.24 17.97 -11.94
C ARG A 195 32.24 19.01 -12.41
N GLN A 196 31.99 20.29 -12.14
CA GLN A 196 32.88 21.40 -12.48
C GLN A 196 34.25 21.23 -11.83
N TYR A 197 34.31 20.79 -10.56
CA TYR A 197 35.56 20.50 -9.87
C TYR A 197 36.39 19.41 -10.57
N ARG A 198 35.75 18.30 -10.99
CA ARG A 198 36.42 17.21 -11.72
C ARG A 198 36.95 17.64 -13.08
N ILE A 199 36.16 18.43 -13.83
CA ILE A 199 36.57 18.98 -15.13
C ILE A 199 37.76 19.92 -14.95
N ALA A 200 37.72 20.82 -13.96
CA ALA A 200 38.81 21.76 -13.69
C ALA A 200 40.12 21.07 -13.26
N HIS A 201 40.03 19.90 -12.62
CA HIS A 201 41.19 19.09 -12.24
C HIS A 201 41.59 18.06 -13.32
N GLY A 202 41.00 18.14 -14.52
CA GLY A 202 41.36 17.28 -15.66
C GLY A 202 40.96 15.81 -15.51
N MET A 203 40.08 15.47 -14.55
CA MET A 203 39.62 14.09 -14.33
C MET A 203 38.45 13.70 -15.26
N GLU A 204 37.86 14.66 -15.97
CA GLU A 204 36.71 14.46 -16.87
C GLU A 204 36.85 15.46 -18.04
N GLU A 205 36.81 14.99 -19.31
CA GLU A 205 36.82 15.92 -20.45
C GLU A 205 35.53 16.77 -20.45
N PRO A 206 35.58 18.06 -20.86
CA PRO A 206 34.40 18.89 -20.95
C PRO A 206 33.49 18.33 -22.05
N SER A 207 32.62 17.39 -21.69
CA SER A 207 31.74 16.75 -22.67
C SER A 207 30.89 17.83 -23.32
N LYS A 208 31.10 18.01 -24.63
CA LYS A 208 30.34 18.88 -25.54
C LYS A 208 28.86 18.46 -25.67
N VAL A 209 28.49 17.36 -25.04
CA VAL A 209 27.11 16.91 -24.91
C VAL A 209 26.65 17.32 -23.52
N ALA A 210 25.83 18.37 -23.48
CA ALA A 210 24.98 18.65 -22.35
C ALA A 210 24.24 17.35 -22.00
N SER A 211 24.50 16.81 -20.82
CA SER A 211 23.62 15.83 -20.20
C SER A 211 22.20 16.40 -20.30
N PRO A 212 21.21 15.64 -20.82
CA PRO A 212 19.86 16.18 -20.96
C PRO A 212 19.42 16.64 -19.58
N VAL A 213 19.16 17.94 -19.46
CA VAL A 213 18.31 18.46 -18.38
C VAL A 213 17.04 17.64 -18.52
N VAL A 214 16.84 16.69 -17.61
CA VAL A 214 15.55 16.02 -17.48
C VAL A 214 14.63 17.11 -16.95
N GLU A 215 14.03 17.85 -17.87
CA GLU A 215 12.84 18.64 -17.61
C GLU A 215 11.79 17.63 -17.13
N ASP A 216 11.64 17.52 -15.81
CA ASP A 216 10.54 16.80 -15.21
C ASP A 216 9.26 17.54 -15.63
N ASP A 217 8.57 17.01 -16.66
CA ASP A 217 7.25 17.42 -17.20
C ASP A 217 6.10 17.44 -16.17
N GLN A 218 6.41 17.27 -14.87
CA GLN A 218 5.43 17.15 -13.80
C GLN A 218 5.36 18.44 -12.97
N SER A 219 5.00 19.57 -13.60
CA SER A 219 4.53 20.79 -12.91
C SER A 219 3.68 21.65 -13.84
N PRO A 220 2.34 21.68 -13.71
CA PRO A 220 1.50 22.59 -14.49
C PRO A 220 1.56 23.97 -13.84
N ILE A 221 2.51 24.81 -14.27
CA ILE A 221 2.47 26.25 -14.01
C ILE A 221 2.74 26.94 -15.35
N ALA A 222 1.67 27.46 -15.95
CA ALA A 222 1.72 28.31 -17.13
C ALA A 222 2.66 29.51 -16.87
N PRO A 223 3.59 29.83 -17.79
CA PRO A 223 4.34 31.07 -17.70
C PRO A 223 3.42 32.27 -18.03
N PRO A 224 3.50 33.38 -17.26
CA PRO A 224 2.74 34.59 -17.54
C PRO A 224 3.26 35.24 -18.83
N LEU A 225 2.39 35.28 -19.84
CA LEU A 225 2.58 36.02 -21.08
C LEU A 225 2.45 37.53 -20.80
N ALA A 226 3.50 38.16 -20.29
CA ALA A 226 3.61 39.62 -20.20
C ALA A 226 5.07 40.07 -20.04
N ALA A 227 5.85 40.07 -21.12
CA ALA A 227 7.00 40.97 -21.34
C ALA A 227 7.66 40.71 -22.71
N ALA A 228 7.02 41.17 -23.79
CA ALA A 228 7.67 41.64 -25.03
C ALA A 228 6.61 42.18 -26.00
N ALA A 229 6.29 43.47 -25.83
CA ALA A 229 6.07 44.41 -26.93
C ALA A 229 7.19 44.23 -28.00
N GLU A 230 7.05 44.45 -29.30
CA GLU A 230 6.14 45.26 -30.12
C GLU A 230 6.57 44.99 -31.58
N THR A 231 5.69 44.50 -32.46
CA THR A 231 5.54 45.01 -33.84
C THR A 231 4.27 44.43 -34.47
N ALA A 232 3.26 45.28 -34.65
CA ALA A 232 2.10 45.06 -35.53
C ALA A 232 2.47 45.50 -36.98
N PRO A 233 1.66 45.29 -38.06
CA PRO A 233 0.27 44.82 -38.08
C PRO A 233 -0.15 43.79 -39.18
N VAL A 234 -1.26 43.11 -38.85
CA VAL A 234 -2.38 42.46 -39.61
C VAL A 234 -2.71 43.13 -40.99
N PRO A 235 -3.49 42.56 -41.97
CA PRO A 235 -4.50 41.49 -41.81
C PRO A 235 -4.90 40.57 -43.02
N VAL A 236 -5.89 39.69 -42.71
CA VAL A 236 -6.95 39.06 -43.56
C VAL A 236 -6.64 37.77 -44.34
N ALA A 237 -7.28 36.66 -43.95
CA ALA A 237 -8.31 35.93 -44.73
C ALA A 237 -8.25 34.38 -44.60
N ALA A 238 -9.42 33.82 -44.30
CA ALA A 238 -9.96 32.54 -44.79
C ALA A 238 -9.32 31.20 -44.35
N ALA A 239 -10.09 30.46 -43.53
CA ALA A 239 -10.22 29.01 -43.67
C ALA A 239 -10.91 28.68 -45.01
N PRO A 240 -10.67 27.53 -45.67
CA PRO A 240 -11.30 26.27 -45.23
C PRO A 240 -10.49 24.97 -45.45
N GLU A 241 -10.97 23.95 -44.73
CA GLU A 241 -10.91 22.49 -44.92
C GLU A 241 -10.00 21.82 -45.96
N GLY A 242 -9.34 20.74 -45.52
CA GLY A 242 -8.68 19.78 -46.40
C GLY A 242 -8.27 18.51 -45.66
N SER A 243 -9.03 17.44 -45.89
CA SER A 243 -8.78 16.06 -45.49
C SER A 243 -7.36 15.58 -45.78
N GLY A 244 -6.69 15.02 -44.78
CA GLY A 244 -5.43 14.29 -44.93
C GLY A 244 -5.39 13.12 -43.95
N GLN A 245 -5.86 11.97 -44.38
CA GLN A 245 -5.57 10.70 -43.74
C GLN A 245 -4.06 10.47 -43.82
N VAL A 246 -3.38 10.43 -42.68
CA VAL A 246 -2.05 9.85 -42.56
C VAL A 246 -2.16 8.73 -41.55
N ALA A 247 -2.03 7.50 -42.07
CA ALA A 247 -1.94 6.29 -41.29
C ALA A 247 -0.75 6.39 -40.34
N VAL A 248 -1.03 6.49 -39.03
CA VAL A 248 -0.04 6.29 -37.98
C VAL A 248 -0.33 4.94 -37.34
N GLU A 249 0.50 4.00 -37.77
CA GLU A 249 0.97 2.78 -37.12
C GLU A 249 0.46 2.56 -35.68
N GLY A 250 -0.20 1.41 -35.50
CA GLY A 250 -0.92 1.05 -34.28
C GLY A 250 -0.01 0.91 -33.06
N GLY A 251 -0.08 1.89 -32.17
CA GLY A 251 0.30 1.72 -30.77
C GLY A 251 -0.82 1.01 -30.01
N GLU A 252 -0.60 -0.25 -29.62
CA GLU A 252 -1.45 -0.95 -28.67
C GLU A 252 -1.56 -0.14 -27.37
N LYS A 253 -2.76 0.38 -27.09
CA LYS A 253 -3.11 0.99 -25.82
C LYS A 253 -3.05 -0.10 -24.75
N ARG A 254 -2.02 -0.08 -23.90
CA ARG A 254 -1.91 -0.99 -22.76
C ARG A 254 -3.17 -0.88 -21.90
N ALA A 255 -3.90 -1.98 -21.78
CA ALA A 255 -5.13 -2.03 -21.00
C ALA A 255 -4.83 -1.64 -19.53
N PRO A 256 -5.70 -0.82 -18.90
CA PRO A 256 -5.48 -0.39 -17.52
C PRO A 256 -5.51 -1.59 -16.57
N LYS A 257 -4.57 -1.61 -15.62
CA LYS A 257 -4.43 -2.66 -14.62
C LYS A 257 -5.65 -2.64 -13.70
N ARG A 258 -6.51 -3.66 -13.84
CA ARG A 258 -7.74 -3.82 -13.08
C ARG A 258 -7.44 -4.28 -11.66
N TRP A 259 -7.31 -3.31 -10.75
CA TRP A 259 -7.31 -3.56 -9.31
C TRP A 259 -8.78 -3.51 -8.86
N LEU A 260 -9.23 -4.51 -8.08
CA LEU A 260 -10.59 -4.60 -7.52
C LEU A 260 -11.74 -4.96 -8.48
N GLY A 261 -11.59 -6.03 -9.28
CA GLY A 261 -12.70 -6.96 -9.61
C GLY A 261 -14.08 -6.38 -10.02
N ILE A 262 -14.13 -5.24 -10.70
CA ILE A 262 -15.35 -4.66 -11.25
C ILE A 262 -15.23 -4.74 -12.77
N TRP A 263 -16.26 -5.27 -13.40
CA TRP A 263 -16.32 -5.56 -14.84
C TRP A 263 -16.51 -4.28 -15.66
#